data_AF-A0A1N6UTH2-F1
#
_entry.id   AF-A0A1N6UTH2-F1
#
_cell.length_a   1.000
_cell.length_b   1.000
_cell.length_c   1.000
_cell.angle_alpha   90.00
_cell.angle_beta   90.00
_cell.angle_gamma   90.00
#
_symmetry.space_group_name_H-M   'P 1'
#
loop_
_entity.id
_entity.type
_entity.pdbx_description
1 polymer ?
#
loop_
_entity_poly.entity_id
_entity_poly.type
_entity_poly.pdbx_seq_one_letter_code
_entity_poly.pdbx_strand_id
1 'polypeptide(L)'
;MLVKFPIDERLVEKHIGYPAVIKTLSGSQGKGVFLAQDRKSCSDLFQLIEVTNSKVNMIIQEFIQTSYGRDLRVFTIGGRAVACMERYTNGEAFKANYSSGGMVREYPMTPEIEWLAVEASRILGLEIAGVDLLFDEGHFKICEVNSSPGFDGLEKACTVDIAKEVFHYLQIRLGMFPEQRAESATADHTP
;
A
#
# COMPACT_ATOMS: atom_id res chain seq x y z
N MET A 1 -4.91 15.81 7.07
CA MET A 1 -5.12 16.53 8.35
C MET A 1 -5.39 15.53 9.46
N LEU A 2 -4.60 15.53 10.54
CA LEU A 2 -4.88 14.74 11.75
C LEU A 2 -5.84 15.52 12.66
N VAL A 3 -6.93 14.88 13.09
CA VAL A 3 -7.98 15.50 13.91
C VAL A 3 -8.40 14.61 15.08
N LYS A 4 -8.98 15.23 16.10
CA LYS A 4 -9.66 14.61 17.25
C LYS A 4 -10.87 15.48 17.64
N PHE A 5 -11.83 14.92 18.37
CA PHE A 5 -12.97 15.70 18.84
C PHE A 5 -12.60 16.74 19.90
N PRO A 6 -13.30 17.89 19.94
CA PRO A 6 -14.24 18.38 18.93
C PRO A 6 -13.53 18.82 17.63
N ILE A 7 -14.16 18.58 16.48
CA ILE A 7 -13.57 18.84 15.15
C ILE A 7 -14.06 20.19 14.62
N ASP A 8 -13.15 21.05 14.16
CA ASP A 8 -13.52 22.27 13.43
C ASP A 8 -13.65 21.99 11.93
N GLU A 9 -14.89 21.74 11.50
CA GLU A 9 -15.21 21.45 10.09
C GLU A 9 -14.80 22.57 9.12
N ARG A 10 -14.71 23.83 9.58
CA ARG A 10 -14.31 24.95 8.71
C ARG A 10 -12.85 24.81 8.28
N LEU A 11 -12.01 24.22 9.13
CA LEU A 11 -10.61 23.92 8.78
C LEU A 11 -10.54 22.79 7.76
N VAL A 12 -11.43 21.80 7.87
CA VAL A 12 -11.55 20.70 6.90
C VAL A 12 -11.94 21.25 5.53
N GLU A 13 -13.01 22.05 5.47
CA GLU A 13 -13.50 22.67 4.23
C GLU A 13 -12.43 23.57 3.60
N LYS A 14 -11.72 24.36 4.42
CA LYS A 14 -10.69 25.30 3.94
C LYS A 14 -9.43 24.61 3.41
N HIS A 15 -8.98 23.52 4.03
CA HIS A 15 -7.66 22.94 3.76
C HIS A 15 -7.70 21.61 2.99
N ILE A 16 -8.82 20.90 3.03
CA ILE A 16 -9.01 19.62 2.33
C ILE A 16 -10.07 19.75 1.25
N GLY A 17 -11.19 20.43 1.56
CA GLY A 17 -12.35 20.48 0.69
C GLY A 17 -13.11 19.15 0.64
N TYR A 18 -14.00 19.02 -0.34
CA TYR A 18 -14.83 17.82 -0.55
C TYR A 18 -14.83 17.43 -2.03
N PRO A 19 -14.94 16.13 -2.38
CA PRO A 19 -15.08 14.98 -1.47
C PRO A 19 -13.82 14.71 -0.63
N ALA A 20 -14.01 14.13 0.57
CA ALA A 20 -12.95 13.87 1.54
C ALA A 20 -12.97 12.44 2.06
N VAL A 21 -11.79 11.88 2.31
CA VAL A 21 -11.61 10.55 2.92
C VAL A 21 -11.35 10.69 4.41
N ILE A 22 -12.14 10.01 5.23
CA ILE A 22 -12.00 9.97 6.70
C ILE A 22 -11.46 8.59 7.08
N LYS A 23 -10.28 8.56 7.69
CA LYS A 23 -9.59 7.34 8.16
C LYS A 23 -9.49 7.35 9.69
N THR A 24 -10.08 6.37 10.37
CA THR A 24 -9.85 6.17 11.81
C THR A 24 -8.51 5.46 12.02
N LEU A 25 -7.70 5.91 12.99
CA LEU A 25 -6.38 5.32 13.25
C LEU A 25 -6.43 3.91 13.88
N SER A 26 -7.60 3.47 14.33
CA SER A 26 -7.83 2.14 14.90
C SER A 26 -8.64 1.28 13.93
N GLY A 27 -7.96 0.55 13.05
CA GLY A 27 -8.55 -0.38 12.10
C GLY A 27 -7.53 -1.00 11.15
N SER A 28 -7.78 -2.21 10.65
CA SER A 28 -7.00 -2.87 9.59
C SER A 28 -7.94 -3.30 8.44
N GLN A 29 -7.36 -3.61 7.27
CA GLN A 29 -8.10 -4.13 6.10
C GLN A 29 -9.24 -3.22 5.58
N GLY A 30 -9.11 -1.90 5.69
CA GLY A 30 -10.09 -0.94 5.16
C GLY A 30 -11.36 -0.77 5.99
N LYS A 31 -11.44 -1.38 7.18
CA LYS A 31 -12.40 -0.99 8.22
C LYS A 31 -11.96 0.34 8.81
N GLY A 32 -12.86 1.32 8.84
CA GLY A 32 -12.54 2.67 9.32
C GLY A 32 -12.10 3.68 8.26
N VAL A 33 -12.29 3.38 6.97
CA VAL A 33 -12.08 4.32 5.85
C VAL A 33 -13.43 4.63 5.21
N PHE A 34 -13.82 5.90 5.24
CA PHE A 34 -15.10 6.41 4.78
C PHE A 34 -14.89 7.53 3.75
N LEU A 35 -15.81 7.66 2.80
CA LEU A 35 -15.84 8.74 1.82
C LEU A 35 -17.01 9.67 2.15
N ALA A 36 -16.72 10.92 2.45
CA ALA A 36 -17.70 11.99 2.59
C ALA A 36 -17.76 12.79 1.28
N GLN A 37 -18.93 12.80 0.63
CA GLN A 37 -19.12 13.45 -0.67
C GLN A 37 -19.19 14.98 -0.55
N ASP A 38 -19.71 15.45 0.57
CA ASP A 38 -19.97 16.85 0.85
C ASP A 38 -19.84 17.15 2.34
N ARG A 39 -19.99 18.43 2.70
CA ARG A 39 -19.91 18.88 4.08
C ARG A 39 -20.94 18.19 4.98
N LYS A 40 -22.16 18.01 4.49
CA LYS A 40 -23.26 17.43 5.27
C LYS A 40 -22.95 15.97 5.65
N SER A 41 -22.61 15.13 4.67
CA SER A 41 -22.21 13.74 4.90
C SER A 41 -20.97 13.61 5.78
N CYS A 42 -20.04 14.56 5.71
CA CYS A 42 -18.90 14.63 6.62
C CYS A 42 -19.33 14.90 8.07
N SER A 43 -20.19 15.90 8.30
CA SER A 43 -20.77 16.22 9.60
C SER A 43 -21.54 15.03 10.18
N ASP A 44 -22.38 14.38 9.38
CA ASP A 44 -23.17 13.20 9.80
C ASP A 44 -22.24 12.04 10.23
N LEU A 45 -21.13 11.81 9.51
CA LEU A 45 -20.10 10.84 9.86
C LEU A 45 -19.39 11.22 11.17
N PHE A 46 -19.03 12.49 11.37
CA PHE A 46 -18.39 12.92 12.61
C PHE A 46 -19.30 12.72 13.83
N GLN A 47 -20.59 13.06 13.72
CA GLN A 47 -21.55 12.83 14.80
C GLN A 47 -21.68 11.34 15.15
N LEU A 48 -21.76 10.47 14.14
CA LEU A 48 -21.83 9.02 14.36
C LEU A 48 -20.57 8.49 15.07
N ILE A 49 -19.40 8.95 14.64
CA ILE A 49 -18.12 8.54 15.23
C ILE A 49 -18.01 9.08 16.66
N GLU A 50 -18.44 10.31 16.93
CA GLU A 50 -18.39 10.94 18.26
C GLU A 50 -19.24 10.15 19.28
N VAL A 51 -20.46 9.79 18.89
CA VAL A 51 -21.38 9.00 19.74
C VAL A 51 -20.84 7.60 20.01
N THR A 52 -20.12 7.02 19.04
CA THR A 52 -19.55 5.67 19.18
C THR A 52 -18.25 5.66 19.98
N ASN A 53 -17.35 6.61 19.71
CA ASN A 53 -16.07 6.76 20.38
C ASN A 53 -15.45 8.15 20.15
N SER A 54 -15.78 9.10 21.02
CA SER A 54 -15.27 10.48 20.98
C SER A 54 -13.76 10.63 21.21
N LYS A 55 -13.04 9.55 21.60
CA LYS A 55 -11.59 9.59 21.82
C LYS A 55 -10.78 9.13 20.61
N VAL A 56 -11.44 8.77 19.50
CA VAL A 56 -10.75 8.28 18.31
C VAL A 56 -9.99 9.41 17.61
N ASN A 57 -8.75 9.12 17.22
CA ASN A 57 -7.98 9.98 16.33
C ASN A 57 -8.27 9.61 14.88
N MET A 58 -8.38 10.62 14.02
CA MET A 58 -8.72 10.43 12.61
C MET A 58 -7.80 11.23 11.70
N ILE A 59 -7.58 10.72 10.50
CA ILE A 59 -6.94 11.46 9.42
C ILE A 59 -8.01 11.77 8.37
N ILE A 60 -8.15 13.05 8.04
CA ILE A 60 -8.96 13.52 6.91
C ILE A 60 -8.01 13.82 5.75
N GLN A 61 -8.30 13.28 4.58
CA GLN A 61 -7.50 13.40 3.37
C GLN A 61 -8.35 13.87 2.20
N GLU A 62 -7.73 14.52 1.23
CA GLU A 62 -8.37 14.79 -0.06
C GLU A 62 -8.75 13.47 -0.73
N PHE A 63 -9.86 13.47 -1.48
CA PHE A 63 -10.23 12.33 -2.29
C PHE A 63 -9.60 12.44 -3.69
N ILE A 64 -8.70 11.50 -4.03
CA ILE A 64 -8.07 11.44 -5.34
C ILE A 64 -9.01 10.74 -6.32
N GLN A 65 -9.78 11.52 -7.07
CA GLN A 65 -10.86 11.05 -7.95
C GLN A 65 -10.38 10.09 -9.04
N THR A 66 -9.21 10.34 -9.61
CA THR A 66 -8.55 9.52 -10.63
C THR A 66 -8.17 8.13 -10.13
N SER A 67 -8.08 7.96 -8.81
CA SER A 67 -7.85 6.67 -8.14
C SER A 67 -9.13 6.04 -7.59
N TYR A 68 -10.32 6.52 -7.97
CA TYR A 68 -11.59 5.93 -7.51
C TYR A 68 -11.65 4.43 -7.86
N GLY A 69 -11.77 3.57 -6.84
CA GLY A 69 -11.94 2.14 -7.03
C GLY A 69 -10.69 1.41 -7.55
N ARG A 70 -9.52 2.05 -7.54
CA ARG A 70 -8.25 1.44 -7.97
C ARG A 70 -7.04 2.05 -7.28
N ASP A 71 -6.03 1.24 -7.02
CA ASP A 71 -4.73 1.68 -6.51
C ASP A 71 -3.60 0.72 -6.91
N LEU A 72 -2.36 1.12 -6.70
CA LEU A 72 -1.20 0.25 -6.90
C LEU A 72 -0.66 -0.21 -5.56
N ARG A 73 -0.23 -1.48 -5.49
CA ARG A 73 0.65 -2.00 -4.44
C ARG A 73 2.00 -2.29 -5.05
N VAL A 74 3.02 -1.64 -4.52
CA VAL A 74 4.42 -1.96 -4.80
C VAL A 74 4.99 -2.71 -3.61
N PHE A 75 5.56 -3.88 -3.85
CA PHE A 75 6.28 -4.63 -2.82
C PHE A 75 7.77 -4.31 -2.90
N THR A 76 8.37 -3.94 -1.78
CA THR A 76 9.77 -3.56 -1.68
C THR A 76 10.52 -4.48 -0.74
N ILE A 77 11.74 -4.87 -1.11
CA ILE A 77 12.64 -5.72 -0.33
C ILE A 77 14.05 -5.18 -0.47
N GLY A 78 14.71 -4.88 0.65
CA GLY A 78 16.13 -4.50 0.68
C GLY A 78 16.49 -3.29 -0.18
N GLY A 79 15.58 -2.32 -0.32
CA GLY A 79 15.80 -1.14 -1.18
C GLY A 79 15.52 -1.36 -2.66
N ARG A 80 14.84 -2.44 -3.04
CA ARG A 80 14.39 -2.72 -4.41
C ARG A 80 12.88 -2.85 -4.46
N ALA A 81 12.24 -2.37 -5.53
CA ALA A 81 10.86 -2.71 -5.84
C ALA A 81 10.83 -4.05 -6.60
N VAL A 82 10.20 -5.08 -6.03
CA VAL A 82 10.26 -6.45 -6.56
C VAL A 82 9.02 -6.85 -7.35
N ALA A 83 7.87 -6.24 -7.05
CA ALA A 83 6.62 -6.50 -7.75
C ALA A 83 5.69 -5.30 -7.63
N CYS A 84 4.86 -5.10 -8.65
CA CYS A 84 3.83 -4.07 -8.67
C CYS A 84 2.54 -4.68 -9.21
N MET A 85 1.46 -4.55 -8.43
CA MET A 85 0.12 -4.93 -8.88
C MET A 85 -0.81 -3.74 -8.81
N GLU A 86 -1.76 -3.69 -9.73
CA GLU A 86 -2.96 -2.87 -9.59
C GLU A 86 -4.04 -3.68 -8.89
N ARG A 87 -4.63 -3.08 -7.86
CA ARG A 87 -5.88 -3.56 -7.28
C ARG A 87 -7.01 -2.69 -7.83
N TYR A 88 -8.13 -3.31 -8.22
CA TYR A 88 -9.25 -2.58 -8.79
C TYR A 88 -10.61 -3.23 -8.48
N THR A 89 -11.67 -2.45 -8.61
CA THR A 89 -13.06 -2.91 -8.56
C THR A 89 -13.74 -2.68 -9.91
N ASN A 90 -14.87 -3.35 -10.17
CA ASN A 90 -15.68 -3.11 -11.38
C ASN A 90 -16.57 -1.84 -11.26
N GLY A 91 -16.12 -0.83 -10.50
CA GLY A 91 -16.84 0.43 -10.30
C GLY A 91 -17.85 0.44 -9.14
N GLU A 92 -18.08 -0.71 -8.49
CA GLU A 92 -19.10 -0.83 -7.43
C GLU A 92 -18.66 -0.26 -6.07
N ALA A 93 -17.35 -0.13 -5.83
CA ALA A 93 -16.81 0.31 -4.56
C ALA A 93 -15.62 1.26 -4.72
N PHE A 94 -15.57 2.29 -3.86
CA PHE A 94 -14.47 3.25 -3.85
C PHE A 94 -13.13 2.64 -3.40
N LYS A 95 -13.16 1.53 -2.64
CA LYS A 95 -11.97 0.84 -2.13
C LYS A 95 -11.68 -0.41 -2.96
N ALA A 96 -10.43 -0.56 -3.38
CA ALA A 96 -9.96 -1.70 -4.18
C ALA A 96 -9.28 -2.82 -3.37
N ASN A 97 -9.40 -2.82 -2.03
CA ASN A 97 -8.68 -3.77 -1.19
C ASN A 97 -8.96 -5.23 -1.58
N TYR A 98 -7.89 -5.96 -1.93
CA TYR A 98 -7.96 -7.38 -2.32
C TYR A 98 -8.62 -8.25 -1.24
N SER A 99 -8.30 -7.99 0.04
CA SER A 99 -8.89 -8.69 1.19
C SER A 99 -10.40 -8.53 1.33
N SER A 100 -11.02 -7.66 0.53
CA SER A 100 -12.46 -7.38 0.52
C SER A 100 -13.12 -7.78 -0.80
N GLY A 101 -12.48 -8.61 -1.63
CA GLY A 101 -13.01 -9.09 -2.91
C GLY A 101 -12.62 -8.25 -4.11
N GLY A 102 -11.65 -7.32 -3.97
CA GLY A 102 -11.06 -6.60 -5.09
C GLY A 102 -10.34 -7.52 -6.07
N MET A 103 -10.30 -7.15 -7.34
CA MET A 103 -9.53 -7.85 -8.37
C MET A 103 -8.09 -7.34 -8.39
N VAL A 104 -7.17 -8.17 -8.87
CA VAL A 104 -5.75 -7.82 -8.98
C VAL A 104 -5.23 -8.17 -10.36
N ARG A 105 -4.29 -7.36 -10.87
CA ARG A 105 -3.53 -7.63 -12.09
C ARG A 105 -2.13 -7.06 -11.97
N GLU A 106 -1.18 -7.62 -12.71
CA GLU A 106 0.16 -7.05 -12.83
C GLU A 106 0.08 -5.62 -13.39
N TYR A 107 0.91 -4.73 -12.86
CA TYR A 107 1.08 -3.38 -13.38
C TYR A 107 2.56 -3.11 -13.67
N PRO A 108 2.90 -2.54 -14.85
CA PRO A 108 4.30 -2.28 -15.20
C PRO A 108 5.00 -1.38 -14.18
N MET A 109 6.18 -1.80 -13.71
CA MET A 109 7.04 -0.99 -12.86
C MET A 109 7.66 0.14 -13.69
N THR A 110 7.23 1.39 -13.47
CA THR A 110 7.85 2.57 -14.08
C THR A 110 8.95 3.12 -13.16
N PRO A 111 9.89 3.93 -13.69
CA PRO A 111 10.91 4.58 -12.86
C PRO A 111 10.33 5.44 -11.73
N GLU A 112 9.19 6.10 -11.96
CA GLU A 112 8.50 6.90 -10.93
C GLU A 112 7.94 6.02 -9.81
N ILE A 113 7.27 4.91 -10.16
CA ILE A 113 6.69 3.96 -9.20
C ILE A 113 7.80 3.34 -8.34
N GLU A 114 8.87 2.87 -8.99
CA GLU A 114 10.01 2.28 -8.29
C GLU A 114 10.66 3.30 -7.34
N TRP A 115 10.94 4.51 -7.83
CA TRP A 115 11.57 5.55 -7.03
C TRP A 115 10.72 5.94 -5.82
N LEU A 116 9.42 6.22 -6.02
CA LEU A 116 8.50 6.55 -4.93
C LEU A 116 8.43 5.45 -3.87
N ALA A 117 8.33 4.20 -4.29
CA ALA A 117 8.18 3.07 -3.38
C ALA A 117 9.47 2.79 -2.59
N VAL A 118 10.61 2.73 -3.27
CA VAL A 118 11.91 2.49 -2.63
C VAL A 118 12.25 3.62 -1.67
N GLU A 119 12.04 4.87 -2.09
CA GLU A 119 12.37 6.04 -1.27
C GLU A 119 11.46 6.15 -0.05
N ALA A 120 10.16 5.85 -0.19
CA ALA A 120 9.23 5.79 0.94
C ALA A 120 9.65 4.75 1.98
N SER A 121 9.97 3.53 1.53
CA SER A 121 10.45 2.45 2.41
C SER A 121 11.76 2.84 3.10
N ARG A 122 12.70 3.45 2.36
CA ARG A 122 13.99 3.91 2.89
C ARG A 122 13.83 4.98 3.97
N ILE A 123 13.02 6.01 3.73
CA ILE A 123 12.78 7.11 4.68
C ILE A 123 12.16 6.58 5.97
N LEU A 124 11.27 5.58 5.87
CA LEU A 124 10.63 4.95 7.02
C LEU A 124 11.50 3.86 7.70
N GLY A 125 12.68 3.57 7.16
CA GLY A 125 13.58 2.54 7.70
C GLY A 125 13.02 1.12 7.57
N LEU A 126 12.16 0.87 6.57
CA LEU A 126 11.54 -0.43 6.33
C LEU A 126 12.33 -1.22 5.29
N GLU A 127 12.78 -2.41 5.68
CA GLU A 127 13.51 -3.31 4.78
C GLU A 127 12.60 -4.12 3.88
N ILE A 128 11.41 -4.44 4.36
CA ILE A 128 10.34 -5.11 3.61
C ILE A 128 9.08 -4.29 3.82
N ALA A 129 8.48 -3.80 2.74
CA ALA A 129 7.28 -2.99 2.84
C ALA A 129 6.39 -3.08 1.60
N GLY A 130 5.09 -2.91 1.83
CA GLY A 130 4.10 -2.72 0.77
C GLY A 130 3.71 -1.26 0.71
N VAL A 131 4.07 -0.58 -0.37
CA VAL A 131 3.74 0.83 -0.62
C VAL A 131 2.50 0.90 -1.49
N ASP A 132 1.46 1.57 -1.00
CA ASP A 132 0.23 1.80 -1.75
C ASP A 132 0.26 3.18 -2.40
N LEU A 133 0.11 3.22 -3.72
CA LEU A 133 0.09 4.44 -4.54
C LEU A 133 -1.30 4.67 -5.15
N LEU A 134 -1.74 5.93 -5.15
CA LEU A 134 -2.95 6.38 -5.83
C LEU A 134 -2.58 7.00 -7.17
N PHE A 135 -3.42 6.77 -8.18
CA PHE A 135 -3.32 7.42 -9.48
C PHE A 135 -3.72 8.88 -9.37
N ASP A 136 -2.92 9.80 -9.91
CA ASP A 136 -3.17 11.24 -9.83
C ASP A 136 -2.75 11.96 -11.12
N GLU A 137 -3.69 12.22 -12.04
CA GLU A 137 -3.48 13.04 -13.24
C GLU A 137 -2.22 12.69 -14.09
N GLY A 138 -1.89 11.40 -14.20
CA GLY A 138 -0.71 10.93 -14.94
C GLY A 138 0.54 10.71 -14.08
N HIS A 139 0.44 11.01 -12.79
CA HIS A 139 1.43 10.78 -11.74
C HIS A 139 0.87 9.87 -10.63
N PHE A 140 1.64 9.71 -9.55
CA PHE A 140 1.25 8.91 -8.39
C PHE A 140 1.44 9.65 -7.07
N LYS A 141 0.52 9.43 -6.12
CA LYS A 141 0.66 9.88 -4.72
C LYS A 141 0.80 8.67 -3.79
N ILE A 142 1.72 8.76 -2.82
CA ILE A 142 1.85 7.76 -1.76
C ILE A 142 0.67 7.89 -0.80
N CYS A 143 -0.03 6.78 -0.53
CA CYS A 143 -1.21 6.74 0.33
C CYS A 143 -0.95 6.03 1.66
N GLU A 144 -0.26 4.89 1.61
CA GLU A 144 0.07 4.07 2.77
C GLU A 144 1.39 3.35 2.55
N VAL A 145 2.15 3.14 3.63
CA VAL A 145 3.28 2.21 3.64
C VAL A 145 3.08 1.21 4.77
N ASN A 146 3.02 -0.07 4.41
CA ASN A 146 2.77 -1.16 5.34
C ASN A 146 4.07 -1.95 5.59
N SER A 147 4.48 -2.09 6.85
CA SER A 147 5.69 -2.80 7.28
C SER A 147 5.55 -4.32 7.39
N SER A 148 4.34 -4.85 7.27
CA SER A 148 4.03 -6.29 7.26
C SER A 148 3.02 -6.61 6.15
N PRO A 149 3.36 -6.33 4.88
CA PRO A 149 2.46 -6.52 3.75
C PRO A 149 2.19 -8.01 3.49
N GLY A 150 0.92 -8.37 3.28
CA GLY A 150 0.56 -9.64 2.66
C GLY A 150 0.85 -9.61 1.15
N PHE A 151 1.21 -10.76 0.59
CA PHE A 151 1.61 -10.88 -0.82
C PHE A 151 0.81 -11.93 -1.62
N ASP A 152 -0.21 -12.57 -1.05
CA ASP A 152 -1.06 -13.54 -1.78
C ASP A 152 -1.72 -12.93 -3.04
N GLY A 153 -2.20 -11.69 -2.96
CA GLY A 153 -2.70 -10.98 -4.14
C GLY A 153 -1.62 -10.63 -5.17
N LEU A 154 -0.40 -10.34 -4.70
CA LEU A 154 0.75 -10.03 -5.56
C LEU A 154 1.23 -11.27 -6.30
N GLU A 155 1.35 -12.41 -5.64
CA GLU A 155 1.79 -13.68 -6.27
C GLU A 155 0.73 -14.26 -7.23
N LYS A 156 -0.55 -13.89 -7.06
CA LYS A 156 -1.61 -14.20 -8.04
C LYS A 156 -1.55 -13.29 -9.26
N ALA A 157 -1.16 -12.04 -9.08
CA ALA A 157 -1.13 -11.03 -10.13
C ALA A 157 0.16 -11.09 -10.94
N CYS A 158 1.29 -11.32 -10.27
CA CYS A 158 2.65 -11.29 -10.81
C CYS A 158 3.26 -12.70 -10.78
N THR A 159 4.22 -12.97 -11.66
CA THR A 159 4.93 -14.27 -11.71
C THR A 159 6.12 -14.39 -10.75
N VAL A 160 6.20 -13.49 -9.76
CA VAL A 160 7.31 -13.39 -8.82
C VAL A 160 7.02 -14.21 -7.56
N ASP A 161 7.97 -15.03 -7.13
CA ASP A 161 7.94 -15.75 -5.86
C ASP A 161 8.45 -14.83 -4.74
N ILE A 162 7.52 -14.17 -4.05
CA ILE A 162 7.84 -13.13 -3.06
C ILE A 162 8.48 -13.77 -1.83
N ALA A 163 8.00 -14.95 -1.41
CA ALA A 163 8.58 -15.68 -0.29
C ALA A 163 10.07 -16.00 -0.52
N LYS A 164 10.41 -16.43 -1.74
CA LYS A 164 11.79 -16.71 -2.14
C LYS A 164 12.64 -15.44 -2.20
N GLU A 165 12.12 -14.33 -2.73
CA GLU A 165 12.85 -13.06 -2.74
C GLU A 165 13.15 -12.55 -1.32
N VAL A 166 12.20 -12.70 -0.38
CA VAL A 166 12.42 -12.40 1.03
C VAL A 166 13.51 -13.32 1.61
N PHE A 167 13.47 -14.61 1.32
CA PHE A 167 14.49 -15.56 1.78
C PHE A 167 15.88 -15.21 1.24
N HIS A 168 16.02 -14.93 -0.06
CA HIS A 168 17.28 -14.50 -0.67
C HIS A 168 17.82 -13.23 -0.02
N TYR A 169 16.95 -12.26 0.26
CA TYR A 169 17.34 -11.04 0.96
C TYR A 169 17.88 -11.34 2.36
N LEU A 170 17.21 -12.20 3.14
CA LEU A 170 17.69 -12.61 4.46
C LEU A 170 19.04 -13.33 4.37
N GLN A 171 19.25 -14.19 3.37
CA GLN A 171 20.54 -14.85 3.14
C GLN A 171 21.66 -13.83 2.93
N ILE A 172 21.45 -12.84 2.06
CA ILE A 172 22.43 -11.77 1.80
C ILE A 172 22.72 -11.00 3.09
N ARG A 173 21.68 -10.61 3.84
CA ARG A 173 21.80 -9.84 5.08
C ARG A 173 22.52 -10.59 6.20
N LEU A 174 22.39 -11.90 6.25
CA LEU A 174 23.05 -12.76 7.23
C LEU A 174 24.40 -13.32 6.72
N GLY A 175 24.82 -12.98 5.50
CA GLY A 175 26.04 -13.53 4.89
C GLY A 175 25.97 -15.04 4.61
N MET A 176 24.77 -15.59 4.46
CA MET A 176 24.53 -17.02 4.20
C MET A 176 24.56 -17.30 2.70
N PHE A 177 25.75 -17.37 2.13
CA PHE A 177 25.92 -17.80 0.75
C PHE A 177 26.00 -19.32 0.69
N PRO A 178 25.30 -19.98 -0.26
CA PRO A 178 25.53 -21.39 -0.51
C PRO A 178 27.02 -21.59 -0.79
N GLU A 179 27.65 -22.59 -0.15
CA GLU A 179 28.98 -23.02 -0.59
C GLU A 179 28.89 -23.32 -2.08
N GLN A 180 29.78 -22.71 -2.88
CA GLN A 180 29.93 -23.09 -4.27
C GLN A 180 30.14 -24.59 -4.27
N ARG A 181 29.15 -25.37 -4.73
CA ARG A 181 29.37 -26.79 -5.00
C ARG A 181 30.53 -26.83 -5.97
N ALA A 182 31.69 -27.24 -5.48
CA ALA A 182 32.79 -27.62 -6.34
C ALA A 182 32.23 -28.74 -7.21
N GLU A 183 31.87 -28.40 -8.45
CA GLU A 183 31.72 -29.40 -9.49
C GLU A 183 33.10 -30.03 -9.64
N SER A 184 33.30 -31.12 -8.91
CA SER A 184 34.38 -32.05 -9.17
C SER A 184 34.12 -32.59 -10.57
N ALA A 185 34.72 -31.95 -11.56
CA ALA A 185 34.96 -32.52 -12.86
C ALA A 185 35.82 -33.78 -12.68
N THR A 186 35.18 -34.90 -12.35
CA THR A 186 35.74 -36.21 -12.68
C THR A 186 35.54 -36.36 -14.19
N ALA A 187 36.46 -35.76 -14.94
CA ALA A 187 36.76 -36.19 -16.29
C ALA A 187 37.26 -37.64 -16.16
N ASP A 188 36.34 -38.56 -16.40
CA ASP A 188 36.63 -39.98 -16.50
C ASP A 188 37.43 -40.20 -17.78
N HIS A 189 38.74 -40.01 -17.69
CA HIS A 189 39.69 -40.52 -18.66
C HIS A 189 40.01 -41.96 -18.28
N THR A 190 39.52 -42.90 -19.08
CA THR A 190 40.14 -44.22 -19.21
C THR A 190 40.22 -44.59 -20.70
N PRO A 191 41.25 -45.35 -21.09
CA PRO A 191 41.95 -45.24 -22.38
C PRO A 191 41.28 -45.92 -23.57
#